data_AF-A0A2T2ZGR7-F1
#
_entry.id   AF-A0A2T2ZGR7-F1
#
_cell.length_a   1.000
_cell.length_b   1.000
_cell.length_c   1.000
_cell.angle_alpha   90.00
_cell.angle_beta   90.00
_cell.angle_gamma   90.00
#
_symmetry.space_group_name_H-M   'P 1'
#
loop_
_entity.id
_entity.type
_entity.pdbx_description
1 polymer ?
#
loop_
_entity_poly.entity_id
_entity_poly.type
_entity_poly.pdbx_seq_one_letter_code
_entity_poly.pdbx_strand_id
1 'polypeptide(L)'
;MQVPDPVAQKLCDAISPQLSDWRVQGPTLGKVALNITVHQWAAENGGINLAVLGDKAVVDRITTKTCSDTRTQALQALELPDLASGIAF
;
A
#
# COMPACT_ATOMS: atom_id res chain seq x y z
N MET A 1 9.14 -9.14 -8.35
CA MET A 1 9.90 -7.97 -8.87
C MET A 1 10.71 -7.30 -7.75
N GLN A 2 11.85 -6.67 -8.06
CA GLN A 2 12.57 -5.82 -7.12
C GLN A 2 12.25 -4.34 -7.40
N VAL A 3 11.78 -3.63 -6.38
CA VAL A 3 11.48 -2.20 -6.46
C VAL A 3 12.65 -1.42 -5.85
N PRO A 4 13.19 -0.37 -6.51
CA PRO A 4 14.27 0.43 -5.96
C PRO A 4 13.90 1.07 -4.62
N ASP A 5 14.83 1.16 -3.68
CA ASP A 5 14.56 1.68 -2.32
C ASP A 5 13.92 3.09 -2.31
N PRO A 6 14.32 4.07 -3.17
CA PRO A 6 13.63 5.36 -3.24
C PRO A 6 12.18 5.27 -3.72
N VAL A 7 11.87 4.30 -4.58
CA VAL A 7 10.50 4.07 -5.07
C VAL A 7 9.67 3.38 -3.99
N ALA A 8 10.26 2.43 -3.26
CA ALA A 8 9.66 1.79 -2.10
C ALA A 8 9.29 2.82 -1.02
N GLN A 9 10.18 3.79 -0.74
CA GLN A 9 9.91 4.85 0.23
C GLN A 9 8.68 5.69 -0.14
N LYS A 10 8.49 6.02 -1.43
CA LYS A 10 7.31 6.78 -1.88
C LYS A 10 5.98 6.10 -1.57
N LEU A 11 5.94 4.76 -1.55
CA LEU A 11 4.72 4.03 -1.16
C LEU A 11 4.41 4.25 0.32
N CYS A 12 5.43 4.17 1.18
CA CYS A 12 5.30 4.44 2.60
C CYS A 12 4.86 5.89 2.86
N ASP A 13 5.45 6.84 2.14
CA ASP A 13 5.11 8.26 2.23
C ASP A 13 3.66 8.53 1.78
N ALA A 14 3.14 7.76 0.82
CA ALA A 14 1.76 7.85 0.36
C ALA A 14 0.75 7.23 1.35
N ILE A 15 1.12 6.12 2.02
CA ILE A 15 0.25 5.44 3.00
C ILE A 15 0.19 6.20 4.34
N SER A 16 1.33 6.69 4.83
CA SER A 16 1.45 7.31 6.16
C SER A 16 0.39 8.38 6.47
N PRO A 17 0.14 9.40 5.61
CA PRO A 17 -0.85 10.42 5.88
C PRO A 17 -2.30 9.90 5.90
N GLN A 18 -2.58 8.77 5.23
CA GLN A 18 -3.92 8.19 5.13
C GLN A 18 -4.35 7.45 6.41
N LEU A 19 -3.40 7.08 7.28
CA LEU A 19 -3.66 6.24 8.46
C LEU A 19 -4.70 6.83 9.42
N SER A 20 -4.67 8.16 9.61
CA SER A 20 -5.64 8.84 10.46
C SER A 20 -7.05 8.73 9.88
N ASP A 21 -7.18 8.97 8.58
CA ASP A 21 -8.45 8.92 7.88
C ASP A 21 -9.02 7.51 7.85
N TRP A 22 -8.20 6.48 7.64
CA TRP A 22 -8.65 5.09 7.65
C TRP A 22 -9.22 4.67 9.01
N ARG A 23 -8.62 5.14 10.11
CA ARG A 23 -9.14 4.88 11.46
C ARG A 23 -10.49 5.57 11.72
N VAL A 24 -10.72 6.74 11.13
CA VAL A 24 -11.97 7.51 11.31
C VAL A 24 -13.08 7.02 10.37
N GLN A 25 -12.75 6.79 9.10
CA GLN A 25 -13.69 6.39 8.06
C GLN A 25 -14.02 4.90 8.08
N GLY A 26 -13.16 4.09 8.71
CA GLY A 26 -13.32 2.65 8.86
C GLY A 26 -12.84 1.84 7.64
N PRO A 27 -12.83 0.50 7.77
CA PRO A 27 -12.14 -0.40 6.86
C PRO A 27 -12.74 -0.43 5.44
N THR A 28 -14.03 -0.18 5.26
CA THR A 28 -14.67 -0.19 3.94
C THR A 28 -14.11 0.90 3.03
N LEU A 29 -14.12 2.16 3.48
CA LEU A 29 -13.59 3.28 2.70
C LEU A 29 -12.05 3.24 2.68
N GLY A 30 -11.42 2.85 3.78
CA GLY A 30 -9.96 2.72 3.86
C GLY A 30 -9.39 1.72 2.84
N LYS A 31 -10.06 0.58 2.60
CA LYS A 31 -9.62 -0.39 1.58
C LYS A 31 -9.69 0.18 0.16
N VAL A 32 -10.73 0.96 -0.15
CA VAL A 32 -10.83 1.66 -1.43
C VAL A 32 -9.70 2.68 -1.59
N ALA A 33 -9.43 3.45 -0.54
CA ALA A 33 -8.33 4.42 -0.54
C ALA A 33 -6.95 3.75 -0.66
N LEU A 34 -6.72 2.61 0.01
CA LEU A 34 -5.50 1.80 -0.14
C LEU A 34 -5.31 1.37 -1.59
N ASN A 35 -6.35 0.79 -2.21
CA ASN A 35 -6.29 0.35 -3.60
C ASN A 35 -5.88 1.50 -4.53
N ILE A 36 -6.54 2.66 -4.40
CA ILE A 36 -6.21 3.86 -5.19
C ILE A 36 -4.76 4.29 -4.96
N THR A 37 -4.33 4.36 -3.70
CA THR A 37 -2.97 4.79 -3.31
C THR A 37 -1.90 3.90 -3.96
N VAL A 38 -2.09 2.58 -3.92
CA VAL A 38 -1.14 1.63 -4.52
C VAL A 38 -1.09 1.78 -6.05
N HIS A 39 -2.24 1.88 -6.71
CA HIS A 39 -2.30 2.04 -8.17
C HIS A 39 -1.74 3.38 -8.66
N GLN A 40 -1.92 4.45 -7.89
CA GLN A 40 -1.32 5.76 -8.18
C GLN A 40 0.19 5.71 -8.01
N TRP A 41 0.68 5.19 -6.88
CA TRP A 41 2.11 5.01 -6.64
C TRP A 41 2.78 4.21 -7.77
N ALA A 42 2.17 3.10 -8.19
CA ALA A 42 2.73 2.25 -9.23
C ALA A 42 2.65 2.88 -10.63
N ALA A 43 1.64 3.70 -10.92
CA ALA A 43 1.59 4.50 -12.14
C ALA A 43 2.71 5.55 -12.18
N GLU A 44 2.91 6.31 -11.10
CA GLU A 44 3.87 7.42 -11.02
C GLU A 44 5.34 6.98 -11.06
N ASN A 45 5.63 5.72 -10.71
CA ASN A 45 6.99 5.21 -10.58
C ASN A 45 7.36 4.22 -11.71
N GLY A 46 7.05 4.62 -12.95
CA GLY A 46 7.44 3.90 -14.16
C GLY A 46 6.37 2.94 -14.70
N GLY A 47 5.10 3.12 -14.32
CA GLY A 47 4.00 2.31 -14.84
C GLY A 47 4.07 0.85 -14.41
N ILE A 48 4.63 0.56 -13.23
CA ILE A 48 4.75 -0.79 -12.67
C ILE A 48 3.41 -1.40 -12.22
N ASN A 49 2.27 -0.76 -12.54
CA ASN A 49 0.92 -1.25 -12.25
C ASN A 49 0.71 -2.70 -12.70
N LEU A 50 1.14 -3.04 -13.91
CA LEU A 50 1.04 -4.42 -14.41
C LEU A 50 1.88 -5.41 -13.58
N ALA A 51 3.03 -4.97 -13.06
CA ALA A 51 3.86 -5.79 -12.20
C ALA A 51 3.27 -5.95 -10.79
N VAL A 52 2.62 -4.92 -10.24
CA VAL A 52 1.87 -5.01 -8.98
C VAL A 52 0.65 -5.93 -9.14
N LEU A 53 -0.06 -5.84 -10.27
CA LEU A 53 -1.17 -6.75 -10.57
C LEU A 53 -0.71 -8.21 -10.67
N GLY A 54 0.48 -8.45 -11.24
CA GLY A 54 1.09 -9.79 -11.31
C GLY A 54 1.69 -10.30 -10.00
N ASP A 55 2.02 -9.42 -9.04
CA ASP A 55 2.69 -9.74 -7.78
C ASP A 55 2.28 -8.75 -6.69
N LYS A 56 1.00 -8.81 -6.24
CA LYS A 56 0.45 -7.91 -5.22
C LYS A 56 1.22 -7.97 -3.89
N ALA A 57 1.80 -9.14 -3.58
CA ALA A 57 2.65 -9.35 -2.43
C ALA A 57 3.91 -8.46 -2.41
N VAL A 58 4.27 -7.82 -3.54
CA VAL A 58 5.34 -6.81 -3.57
C VAL A 58 5.05 -5.64 -2.62
N VAL A 59 3.79 -5.27 -2.43
CA VAL A 59 3.38 -4.18 -1.51
C VAL A 59 3.71 -4.54 -0.07
N ASP A 60 3.40 -5.76 0.36
CA ASP A 60 3.77 -6.26 1.68
C ASP A 60 5.28 -6.35 1.87
N ARG A 61 6.02 -6.85 0.87
CA ARG A 61 7.50 -6.96 0.97
C ARG A 61 8.17 -5.59 1.09
N ILE A 62 7.73 -4.62 0.28
CA ILE A 62 8.21 -3.23 0.33
C ILE A 62 7.92 -2.62 1.69
N THR A 63 6.65 -2.64 2.12
CA THR A 63 6.24 -1.97 3.35
C THR A 63 6.82 -2.65 4.60
N THR A 64 7.03 -3.96 4.57
CA THR A 64 7.73 -4.69 5.66
C THR A 64 9.19 -4.25 5.76
N LYS A 65 9.90 -4.10 4.63
CA LYS A 65 11.32 -3.69 4.61
C LYS A 65 11.50 -2.21 4.96
N THR A 66 10.62 -1.35 4.45
CA THR A 66 10.84 0.11 4.43
C THR A 66 10.12 0.84 5.55
N CYS A 67 8.90 0.42 5.92
CA CYS A 67 8.06 1.14 6.88
C CYS A 67 7.16 0.18 7.67
N SER A 68 7.77 -0.75 8.42
CA SER A 68 7.05 -1.81 9.14
C SER A 68 5.98 -1.28 10.12
N ASP A 69 6.22 -0.12 10.74
CA ASP A 69 5.25 0.54 11.62
C ASP A 69 4.02 1.05 10.85
N THR A 70 4.24 1.80 9.77
CA THR A 70 3.18 2.25 8.85
C THR A 70 2.37 1.08 8.31
N ARG A 71 3.04 -0.03 7.94
CA ARG A 71 2.38 -1.27 7.53
C ARG A 71 1.47 -1.81 8.62
N THR A 72 1.98 -1.91 9.85
CA THR A 72 1.24 -2.46 10.99
C THR A 72 -0.01 -1.63 11.29
N GLN A 73 0.13 -0.30 11.31
CA GLN A 73 -1.00 0.60 11.50
C GLN A 73 -2.03 0.50 10.38
N ALA A 74 -1.59 0.38 9.12
CA ALA A 74 -2.47 0.18 7.98
C ALA A 74 -3.28 -1.12 8.10
N LEU A 75 -2.62 -2.24 8.40
CA LEU A 75 -3.31 -3.54 8.56
C LEU A 75 -4.34 -3.51 9.67
N GLN A 76 -4.03 -2.87 10.80
CA GLN A 76 -4.96 -2.70 11.91
C GLN A 76 -6.15 -1.82 11.53
N ALA A 77 -5.91 -0.64 10.94
CA ALA A 77 -6.95 0.30 10.56
C ALA A 77 -7.89 -0.26 9.48
N LEU A 78 -7.34 -1.09 8.58
CA LEU A 78 -8.08 -1.67 7.47
C LEU A 78 -8.64 -3.07 7.76
N GLU A 79 -8.31 -3.66 8.91
CA GLU A 79 -8.68 -5.04 9.26
C GLU A 79 -8.31 -6.03 8.15
N LEU A 80 -7.04 -5.96 7.71
CA LEU A 80 -6.50 -6.80 6.64
C LEU A 80 -5.45 -7.77 7.18
N PRO A 81 -5.39 -9.01 6.66
CA PRO A 81 -4.30 -9.93 6.97
C PRO A 81 -2.95 -9.50 6.36
N ASP A 82 -3.00 -8.85 5.19
CA ASP A 82 -1.87 -8.30 4.44
C ASP A 82 -2.36 -7.17 3.53
N LEU A 83 -1.46 -6.29 3.06
CA LEU A 83 -1.89 -5.16 2.22
C LEU A 83 -2.33 -5.64 0.83
N ALA A 84 -1.74 -6.72 0.33
CA ALA A 84 -2.09 -7.34 -0.94
C ALA A 84 -3.58 -7.71 -1.06
N SER A 85 -4.20 -8.15 0.03
CA SER A 85 -5.62 -8.52 0.11
C SER A 85 -6.58 -7.34 -0.06
N GLY A 86 -6.10 -6.10 0.16
CA GLY A 86 -6.86 -4.87 -0.04
C GLY A 86 -6.78 -4.29 -1.46
N ILE A 87 -6.01 -4.91 -2.37
CA ILE A 87 -5.77 -4.39 -3.73
C ILE A 87 -6.66 -5.15 -4.72
N ALA A 88 -7.53 -4.42 -5.41
CA ALA A 88 -8.38 -4.89 -6.50
C ALA A 88 -7.73 -4.64 -7.88
N PHE A 89 -8.27 -5.30 -8.91
CA PHE A 89 -7.85 -5.19 -10.31
C PHE A 89 -8.62 -4.07 -11.04
#